data_AF-A0A959Z472-F1
#
_entry.id   AF-A0A959Z472-F1
#
_cell.length_a   1.000
_cell.length_b   1.000
_cell.length_c   1.000
_cell.angle_alpha   90.00
_cell.angle_beta   90.00
_cell.angle_gamma   90.00
#
_symmetry.space_group_name_H-M   'P 1'
#
loop_
_entity.id
_entity.type
_entity.pdbx_description
1 polymer ?
#
loop_
_entity_poly.entity_id
_entity_poly.type
_entity_poly.pdbx_seq_one_letter_code
_entity_poly.pdbx_strand_id
1 'polypeptide(L)'
;MEYLSDRVSVDRGKGRTSVVISARLPKSRETLLVTWALAWTVAGAYMIWEVSRMPSGELRQYLLIFLAFWTYFEVKVLKAVAWRLKGFELWRIKDGTLTLKDSLWGF
;
A
#
# COMPACT_ATOMS: atom_id res chain seq x y z
N MET A 1 14.08 -13.22 -19.34
CA MET A 1 13.83 -12.75 -17.96
C MET A 1 14.39 -13.78 -17.01
N GLU A 2 15.36 -13.38 -16.19
CA GLU A 2 16.03 -14.21 -15.17
C GLU A 2 15.41 -13.87 -13.81
N TYR A 3 15.01 -14.86 -13.02
CA TYR A 3 14.48 -14.65 -11.67
C TYR A 3 15.56 -14.93 -10.63
N LEU A 4 15.96 -13.92 -9.86
CA LEU A 4 16.96 -14.05 -8.79
C LEU A 4 16.32 -14.45 -7.45
N SER A 5 15.04 -14.13 -7.27
CA SER A 5 14.22 -14.54 -6.13
C SER A 5 12.74 -14.40 -6.47
N ASP A 6 11.86 -14.81 -5.55
CA ASP A 6 10.40 -14.62 -5.66
C ASP A 6 9.98 -13.16 -5.90
N ARG A 7 10.86 -12.20 -5.59
CA ARG A 7 10.58 -10.75 -5.67
C ARG A 7 11.47 -10.03 -6.67
N VAL A 8 12.55 -10.63 -7.16
CA VAL A 8 13.54 -9.93 -8.00
C VAL A 8 13.65 -10.64 -9.35
N SER A 9 13.37 -9.89 -10.41
CA SER A 9 13.55 -10.35 -11.79
C SER A 9 14.45 -9.39 -12.56
N VAL A 10 15.26 -9.94 -13.47
CA VAL A 10 16.24 -9.22 -14.28
C VAL A 10 15.99 -9.52 -15.75
N ASP A 11 15.90 -8.46 -16.55
CA ASP A 11 15.85 -8.51 -18.00
C ASP A 11 17.12 -7.88 -18.57
N ARG A 12 17.94 -8.69 -19.24
CA ARG A 12 19.16 -8.26 -19.93
C ARG A 12 18.90 -8.27 -21.44
N GLY A 13 18.90 -7.08 -22.03
CA GLY A 13 18.83 -6.87 -23.49
C GLY A 13 20.12 -6.22 -24.01
N LYS A 14 20.26 -6.11 -25.33
CA LYS A 14 21.42 -5.45 -25.97
C LYS A 14 21.51 -3.98 -25.50
N GLY A 15 22.45 -3.68 -24.59
CA GLY A 15 22.68 -2.33 -24.03
C GLY A 15 21.69 -1.89 -22.95
N ARG A 16 20.80 -2.76 -22.47
CA ARG A 16 19.81 -2.45 -21.43
C ARG A 16 19.78 -3.54 -20.37
N THR A 17 19.90 -3.15 -19.11
CA THR A 17 19.58 -4.01 -17.96
C THR A 17 18.38 -3.42 -17.23
N SER A 18 17.34 -4.22 -17.01
CA SER A 18 16.17 -3.82 -16.21
C SER A 18 15.97 -4.79 -15.06
N VAL A 19 15.94 -4.29 -13.83
CA VAL A 19 15.67 -5.05 -12.61
C VAL A 19 14.31 -4.62 -12.08
N VAL A 20 13.43 -5.58 -11.85
CA VAL A 20 12.11 -5.35 -11.24
C VAL A 20 12.09 -6.01 -9.88
N ILE A 21 11.83 -5.22 -8.84
CA ILE A 21 11.73 -5.65 -7.46
C ILE A 21 10.27 -5.52 -7.02
N SER A 22 9.59 -6.63 -6.79
CA SER A 22 8.18 -6.66 -6.39
C SER A 22 8.02 -6.43 -4.89
N ALA A 23 7.10 -5.54 -4.53
CA ALA A 23 6.69 -5.35 -3.15
C ALA A 23 5.68 -6.42 -2.67
N ARG A 24 5.25 -7.34 -3.55
CA ARG A 24 4.27 -8.38 -3.23
C ARG A 24 4.69 -9.29 -2.11
N LEU A 25 3.71 -9.72 -1.34
CA LEU A 25 3.84 -10.66 -0.24
C LEU A 25 3.44 -12.07 -0.72
N PRO A 26 3.88 -13.14 -0.02
CA PRO A 26 3.29 -14.46 -0.19
C PRO A 26 1.77 -14.41 0.03
N LYS A 27 1.01 -15.25 -0.70
CA LYS A 27 -0.46 -15.20 -0.72
C LYS A 27 -1.13 -15.25 0.66
N SER A 28 -0.60 -16.05 1.58
CA SER A 28 -1.14 -16.11 2.96
C SER A 28 -1.01 -14.77 3.71
N ARG A 29 0.16 -14.11 3.59
CA ARG A 29 0.43 -12.81 4.22
C ARG A 29 -0.34 -11.69 3.53
N GLU A 30 -0.54 -11.79 2.22
CA GLU A 30 -1.38 -10.89 1.42
C GLU A 30 -2.83 -10.93 1.92
N THR A 31 -3.42 -12.12 2.04
CA THR A 31 -4.78 -12.30 2.55
C THR A 31 -4.91 -11.77 3.97
N LEU A 32 -3.97 -12.09 4.86
CA LEU A 32 -3.99 -11.59 6.24
C LEU A 32 -3.96 -10.05 6.29
N LEU A 33 -3.10 -9.43 5.48
CA LEU A 33 -2.99 -7.97 5.40
C LEU A 33 -4.30 -7.33 4.91
N VAL A 34 -4.92 -7.89 3.88
CA VAL A 34 -6.17 -7.39 3.30
C VAL A 34 -7.32 -7.54 4.28
N THR A 35 -7.45 -8.71 4.92
CA THR A 35 -8.48 -8.96 5.93
C THR A 35 -8.33 -8.03 7.13
N TRP A 36 -7.11 -7.84 7.61
CA TRP A 36 -6.83 -6.92 8.71
C TRP A 36 -7.18 -5.47 8.35
N ALA A 37 -6.76 -5.01 7.16
CA ALA A 37 -7.08 -3.66 6.70
C ALA A 37 -8.60 -3.47 6.55
N LEU A 38 -9.31 -4.45 5.98
CA LEU A 38 -10.76 -4.42 5.86
C LEU A 38 -11.46 -4.35 7.22
N ALA A 39 -11.04 -5.17 8.18
CA ALA A 39 -11.59 -5.15 9.54
C ALA A 39 -11.39 -3.78 10.20
N TRP A 40 -10.21 -3.18 10.02
CA TRP A 40 -9.88 -1.84 10.50
C TRP A 40 -10.76 -0.76 9.84
N THR A 41 -10.93 -0.80 8.51
CA THR A 41 -11.84 0.10 7.76
C THR A 41 -13.28 -0.02 8.26
N VAL A 42 -13.79 -1.24 8.43
CA VAL A 42 -15.16 -1.50 8.91
C VAL A 42 -15.35 -0.95 10.33
N ALA A 43 -14.37 -1.13 11.22
CA ALA A 43 -14.45 -0.59 12.58
C ALA A 43 -14.56 0.94 12.58
N GLY A 44 -13.75 1.63 11.77
CA GLY A 44 -13.86 3.10 11.67
C GLY A 44 -15.14 3.57 11.00
N ALA A 45 -15.62 2.87 9.97
CA ALA A 45 -16.89 3.16 9.32
C ALA A 45 -18.07 3.04 10.32
N TYR A 46 -18.04 2.00 11.17
CA TYR A 46 -19.02 1.83 12.25
C TYR A 46 -18.94 2.97 13.27
N MET A 47 -17.73 3.40 13.66
CA MET A 47 -17.54 4.54 14.56
C MET A 47 -18.09 5.85 13.97
N ILE A 48 -17.88 6.10 12.66
CA ILE A 48 -18.45 7.26 11.97
C ILE A 48 -19.99 7.21 12.00
N TRP A 49 -20.56 6.03 11.76
CA TRP A 49 -22.00 5.79 11.79
C TRP A 49 -22.61 6.09 13.15
N GLU A 50 -21.99 5.62 14.24
CA GLU A 50 -22.40 5.92 15.62
C GLU A 50 -22.29 7.42 15.95
N VAL A 51 -21.13 8.03 15.66
CA VAL A 51 -20.88 9.46 15.96
C VAL A 51 -21.85 10.37 15.20
N SER A 52 -22.29 9.99 14.00
CA SER A 52 -23.24 10.77 13.21
C SER A 52 -24.63 10.90 13.84
N ARG A 53 -25.01 9.96 14.73
CA ARG A 53 -26.30 9.96 15.43
C ARG A 53 -26.23 10.44 16.87
N MET A 54 -25.02 10.62 17.39
CA MET A 54 -24.82 11.07 18.76
C MET A 54 -25.21 12.55 18.90
N PRO A 55 -25.93 12.94 19.98
CA PRO A 55 -26.18 14.35 20.27
C PRO A 55 -24.86 15.12 20.49
N SER A 56 -24.91 16.43 20.33
CA SER A 56 -23.75 17.29 20.62
C SER A 56 -23.38 17.20 22.10
N GLY A 57 -22.11 16.97 22.39
CA GLY A 57 -21.55 16.89 23.74
C GLY A 57 -20.06 16.60 23.69
N GLU A 58 -19.40 16.64 24.85
CA GLU A 58 -17.94 16.48 24.96
C GLU A 58 -17.46 15.15 24.35
N LEU A 59 -18.17 14.04 24.64
CA LEU A 59 -17.85 12.73 24.08
C LEU A 59 -17.85 12.74 22.55
N ARG A 60 -18.86 13.36 21.92
CA ARG A 60 -18.93 13.48 20.46
C ARG A 60 -17.74 14.26 19.92
N GLN A 61 -17.32 15.32 20.60
CA GLN A 61 -16.17 16.13 20.19
C GLN A 61 -14.86 15.34 20.29
N TYR A 62 -14.64 14.58 21.37
CA TYR A 62 -13.50 13.67 21.49
C TYR A 62 -13.48 12.61 20.39
N LEU A 63 -14.63 12.00 20.10
CA LEU A 63 -14.74 10.99 19.05
C LEU A 63 -14.50 11.56 17.65
N LEU A 64 -14.91 12.80 17.38
CA LEU A 64 -14.60 13.48 16.11
C LEU A 64 -13.11 13.74 15.95
N ILE A 65 -12.41 14.16 17.01
CA ILE A 65 -10.95 14.32 16.99
C ILE A 65 -10.28 12.96 16.77
N PHE A 66 -10.71 11.93 17.49
CA PHE A 66 -10.25 10.56 17.29
C PHE A 66 -10.45 10.11 15.84
N LEU A 67 -11.62 10.34 15.24
CA LEU A 67 -11.93 9.99 13.86
C LEU A 67 -11.06 10.74 12.84
N ALA A 68 -10.67 11.98 13.13
CA ALA A 68 -9.72 12.71 12.28
C ALA A 68 -8.35 12.02 12.24
N PHE A 69 -7.82 11.63 13.41
CA PHE A 69 -6.58 10.86 13.48
C PHE A 69 -6.72 9.47 12.87
N TRP A 70 -7.81 8.78 13.15
CA TRP A 70 -8.11 7.47 12.58
C TRP A 70 -8.13 7.54 11.05
N THR A 71 -8.80 8.53 10.46
CA THR A 71 -8.87 8.73 9.00
C THR A 71 -7.49 9.00 8.39
N TYR A 72 -6.65 9.78 9.07
CA TYR A 72 -5.26 9.97 8.64
C TYR A 72 -4.50 8.63 8.58
N PHE A 73 -4.63 7.80 9.61
CA PHE A 73 -4.00 6.47 9.63
C PHE A 73 -4.61 5.51 8.61
N GLU A 74 -5.91 5.58 8.37
CA GLU A 74 -6.61 4.81 7.33
C GLU A 74 -5.97 5.07 5.96
N VAL A 75 -5.79 6.33 5.58
CA VAL A 75 -5.14 6.70 4.32
C VAL A 75 -3.70 6.14 4.23
N LYS A 76 -2.95 6.19 5.34
CA LYS A 76 -1.59 5.62 5.39
C LYS A 76 -1.59 4.10 5.24
N VAL A 77 -2.52 3.41 5.92
CA VAL A 77 -2.70 1.96 5.82
C VAL A 77 -3.07 1.57 4.40
N LEU A 78 -4.08 2.21 3.80
CA LEU A 78 -4.52 1.92 2.43
C LEU A 78 -3.41 2.13 1.41
N LYS A 79 -2.59 3.19 1.54
CA LYS A 79 -1.41 3.40 0.70
C LYS A 79 -0.38 2.28 0.86
N ALA A 80 -0.12 1.84 2.10
CA ALA A 80 0.81 0.75 2.37
C ALA A 80 0.28 -0.60 1.83
N VAL A 81 -1.01 -0.87 1.99
CA VAL A 81 -1.69 -2.07 1.44
C VAL A 81 -1.60 -2.04 -0.08
N ALA A 82 -1.94 -0.94 -0.74
CA ALA A 82 -1.83 -0.80 -2.19
C ALA A 82 -0.40 -1.09 -2.69
N TRP A 83 0.62 -0.58 -2.00
CA TRP A 83 2.02 -0.88 -2.29
C TRP A 83 2.34 -2.36 -2.12
N ARG A 84 1.89 -3.01 -1.05
CA ARG A 84 2.11 -4.45 -0.83
C ARG A 84 1.36 -5.34 -1.82
N LEU A 85 0.28 -4.86 -2.45
CA LEU A 85 -0.49 -5.63 -3.43
C LEU A 85 0.02 -5.45 -4.87
N LYS A 86 0.41 -4.23 -5.25
CA LYS A 86 0.71 -3.89 -6.65
C LYS A 86 2.03 -3.17 -6.87
N GLY A 87 2.70 -2.75 -5.80
CA GLY A 87 3.95 -1.99 -5.87
C GLY A 87 5.09 -2.80 -6.46
N PHE A 88 5.90 -2.13 -7.26
CA PHE A 88 7.20 -2.60 -7.69
C PHE A 88 8.14 -1.42 -7.92
N GLU A 89 9.42 -1.70 -7.73
CA GLU A 89 10.52 -0.79 -8.01
C GLU A 89 11.23 -1.25 -9.28
N LEU A 90 11.43 -0.34 -10.24
CA LEU A 90 12.17 -0.60 -11.47
C LEU A 90 13.51 0.11 -11.43
N TRP A 91 14.58 -0.64 -11.64
CA TRP A 91 15.89 -0.10 -11.94
C TRP A 91 16.19 -0.38 -13.41
N ARG A 92 16.51 0.66 -14.18
CA ARG A 92 16.89 0.52 -15.59
C ARG A 92 18.23 1.18 -15.83
N ILE A 93 19.18 0.41 -16.33
CA ILE A 93 20.47 0.89 -16.82
C ILE A 93 20.44 0.82 -18.34
N LYS A 94 20.61 1.96 -18.99
CA LYS A 94 20.70 2.06 -20.45
C LYS A 94 21.64 3.21 -20.81
N ASP A 95 22.58 2.97 -21.71
CA ASP A 95 23.49 4.01 -22.24
C ASP A 95 24.21 4.79 -21.12
N GLY A 96 24.64 4.10 -20.06
CA GLY A 96 25.31 4.70 -18.89
C GLY A 96 24.38 5.44 -17.92
N THR A 97 23.08 5.53 -18.20
CA THR A 97 22.10 6.19 -17.33
C THR A 97 21.36 5.17 -16.47
N LEU A 98 21.29 5.42 -15.16
CA LEU A 98 20.45 4.69 -14.21
C LEU A 98 19.14 5.45 -14.00
N THR A 99 18.01 4.78 -14.23
CA THR A 99 16.67 5.27 -13.91
C THR A 99 16.05 4.41 -12.83
N LEU A 100 15.58 5.06 -11.76
CA LEU A 100 14.85 4.45 -10.65
C LEU A 100 13.40 4.94 -10.70
N LYS A 101 12.44 4.02 -10.69
CA LYS A 101 11.01 4.37 -10.69
C LYS A 101 10.23 3.41 -9.81
N ASP A 102 9.52 3.98 -8.84
CA ASP A 102 8.47 3.30 -8.10
C ASP A 102 7.16 3.39 -8.89
N SER A 103 6.43 2.27 -8.99
CA SER A 103 5.11 2.26 -9.60
C SER A 103 4.15 1.34 -8.86
N LEU A 104 2.88 1.75 -8.85
CA LEU A 104 1.75 0.98 -8.34
C LEU A 104 0.89 0.37 -9.47
N TRP A 105 1.00 0.89 -10.70
CA TRP A 105 0.03 0.65 -11.77
C TRP A 105 0.67 0.33 -13.11
N GLY A 106 1.80 -0.38 -13.09
CA GLY A 106 2.48 -0.76 -14.33
C GLY A 106 3.30 0.37 -14.93
N PHE A 107 3.76 0.17 -16.16
CA PHE A 107 4.60 1.10 -16.91
C PHE A 107 3.77 1.93 -17.87
#